data_AF-A0A0Q7K805-F1
#
_entry.id   AF-A0A0Q7K805-F1
#
_cell.length_a   1.000
_cell.length_b   1.000
_cell.length_c   1.000
_cell.angle_alpha   90.00
_cell.angle_beta   90.00
_cell.angle_gamma   90.00
#
_symmetry.space_group_name_H-M   'P 1'
#
loop_
_entity.id
_entity.type
_entity.pdbx_description
1 polymer ?
#
loop_
_entity_poly.entity_id
_entity_poly.type
_entity_poly.pdbx_seq_one_letter_code
_entity_poly.pdbx_strand_id
1 'polypeptide(L)'
;MVGAVVATTGLTAGLATSASAAPTIYDPTFTPTSGDLAGAGSDTSEIVLDYLTKGHNGIDGFNAGKSTGRLASFAAGTDPATVSLKGGAAITRPNGSGAGKTLLYGANNNADLDFARSSSTLSAAEISGNLQQAAFAVDGLRLAVSSTGTNAPASISAATMVKIYDGSYKKWSDIPGYAGPAPSAAIVPLIPQSGSGTRSFFVAQLKAANGGNDVALGSAVQNTQEHSDVDVKGNPNAIAPFSTARAKGSTTVTTLTAEGSFAAQRAIYNVVRQADRAGSKGTLIASAFGSDGFLCSTAAKPLIEAAGFDQLATSANGGVCGTFGTADVTNLKTNAAAKQSTTVLSAVAQNDKSVKLTASVSASGDLPGGSVVFSEVVGDTTKQVGGKTTVISGTATITLPATTSGTHVYSAAFTPSSPASYVASSSNKAEATVLKTSAVSAGAVSTTFGQGASIPVRVTADGAAAAGGTVTVNAGGAVSTVAVSGGAATVAVPSTLAAGSYTVTVAYSGDSSTSASSTATSLSVAKASSATSLKLAKKVKASKKAKATVTVKAPGSVSGKVTLKVGSKTVGTGTVKNGKATITVKKLKKGSYKVKAVFAGGSNVNGSTSKTLKLKVTK
;
A
#
# COMPACT_ATOMS: atom_id res chain seq x y z
N MET A 1 81.01 61.42 -34.83
CA MET A 1 80.14 62.07 -35.85
C MET A 1 79.57 60.96 -36.71
N VAL A 2 78.38 60.48 -36.36
CA VAL A 2 77.05 60.87 -36.89
C VAL A 2 76.81 60.29 -38.28
N GLY A 3 75.87 59.34 -38.32
CA GLY A 3 75.21 58.84 -39.52
C GLY A 3 73.93 58.12 -39.09
N ALA A 4 72.91 58.89 -38.76
CA ALA A 4 71.59 58.39 -38.38
C ALA A 4 70.82 57.91 -39.62
N VAL A 5 70.25 56.70 -39.56
CA VAL A 5 69.13 56.29 -40.41
C VAL A 5 68.01 55.85 -39.47
N VAL A 6 66.89 56.56 -39.59
CA VAL A 6 65.65 56.35 -38.87
C VAL A 6 64.96 55.11 -39.45
N ALA A 7 64.68 54.12 -38.60
CA ALA A 7 63.74 53.04 -38.90
C ALA A 7 62.63 53.07 -37.84
N THR A 8 61.45 53.49 -38.25
CA THR A 8 60.21 53.49 -37.47
C THR A 8 59.74 52.05 -37.26
N THR A 9 59.87 51.52 -36.04
CA THR A 9 59.18 50.30 -35.62
C THR A 9 57.78 50.65 -35.12
N GLY A 10 56.77 50.24 -35.89
CA GLY A 10 55.37 50.30 -35.49
C GLY A 10 55.14 49.45 -34.24
N LEU A 11 54.70 50.10 -33.16
CA LEU A 11 54.22 49.44 -31.95
C LEU A 11 52.81 48.91 -32.26
N THR A 12 52.70 47.64 -32.64
CA THR A 12 51.41 46.94 -32.60
C THR A 12 50.99 46.85 -31.13
N ALA A 13 50.02 47.67 -30.74
CA ALA A 13 49.28 47.51 -29.50
C ALA A 13 48.60 46.15 -29.53
N GLY A 14 49.25 45.14 -28.95
CA GLY A 14 48.60 43.89 -28.61
C GLY A 14 47.46 44.20 -27.65
N LEU A 15 46.23 44.02 -28.11
CA LEU A 15 45.05 43.95 -27.24
C LEU A 15 45.34 42.86 -26.19
N ALA A 16 45.74 43.28 -24.99
CA ALA A 16 45.69 42.42 -23.83
C ALA A 16 44.22 42.09 -23.60
N THR A 17 43.79 40.93 -24.09
CA THR A 17 42.54 40.32 -23.66
C THR A 17 42.67 40.12 -22.16
N SER A 18 41.91 40.92 -21.40
CA SER A 18 41.76 40.73 -19.96
C SER A 18 41.30 39.29 -19.74
N ALA A 19 42.19 38.46 -19.19
CA ALA A 19 41.84 37.12 -18.75
C ALA A 19 40.70 37.27 -17.74
N SER A 20 39.48 36.91 -18.14
CA SER A 20 38.35 36.82 -17.23
C SER A 20 38.71 35.77 -16.18
N ALA A 21 38.78 36.18 -14.91
CA ALA A 21 39.01 35.27 -13.81
C ALA A 21 37.99 34.11 -13.85
N ALA A 22 38.45 32.89 -13.55
CA ALA A 22 37.63 31.69 -13.67
C ALA A 22 36.40 31.76 -12.74
N PRO A 23 35.22 31.33 -13.19
CA PRO A 23 34.01 31.30 -12.37
C PRO A 23 34.16 30.34 -11.19
N THR A 24 33.48 30.63 -10.08
CA THR A 24 33.39 29.71 -8.93
C THR A 24 32.54 28.48 -9.28
N ILE A 25 32.66 27.40 -8.51
CA ILE A 25 31.87 26.17 -8.73
C ILE A 25 30.35 26.40 -8.64
N TYR A 26 29.92 27.43 -7.93
CA TYR A 26 28.51 27.79 -7.73
C TYR A 26 28.00 28.82 -8.73
N ASP A 27 28.88 29.45 -9.52
CA ASP A 27 28.45 30.33 -10.60
C ASP A 27 27.73 29.54 -11.73
N PRO A 28 26.85 30.20 -12.51
CA PRO A 28 26.23 29.57 -13.66
C PRO A 28 27.28 29.18 -14.71
N THR A 29 27.10 28.02 -15.34
CA THR A 29 27.97 27.54 -16.43
C THR A 29 27.66 28.19 -17.78
N PHE A 30 26.81 29.22 -17.79
CA PHE A 30 26.35 29.94 -18.97
C PHE A 30 26.23 31.43 -18.66
N THR A 31 26.36 32.26 -19.69
CA THR A 31 26.07 33.69 -19.60
C THR A 31 24.55 33.91 -19.70
N PRO A 32 23.91 34.57 -18.71
CA PRO A 32 22.47 34.83 -18.76
C PRO A 32 22.12 35.79 -19.90
N THR A 33 20.98 35.52 -20.54
CA THR A 33 20.39 36.37 -21.58
C THR A 33 19.25 37.21 -21.01
N SER A 34 18.65 38.09 -21.84
CA SER A 34 17.48 38.88 -21.43
C SER A 34 16.27 38.02 -21.05
N GLY A 35 16.18 36.78 -21.55
CA GLY A 35 15.13 35.82 -21.23
C GLY A 35 15.37 35.01 -19.96
N ASP A 36 16.52 35.13 -19.32
CA ASP A 36 16.86 34.46 -18.06
C ASP A 36 16.64 35.40 -16.86
N LEU A 37 16.64 34.88 -15.62
CA LEU A 37 16.78 35.70 -14.40
C LEU A 37 18.19 35.55 -13.85
N ALA A 38 18.89 36.66 -13.66
CA ALA A 38 20.20 36.72 -13.02
C ALA A 38 20.05 37.19 -11.57
N GLY A 39 20.77 36.56 -10.65
CA GLY A 39 20.73 36.95 -9.24
C GLY A 39 21.96 36.57 -8.46
N ALA A 40 22.14 37.22 -7.32
CA ALA A 40 23.28 37.08 -6.42
C ALA A 40 22.83 37.31 -4.96
N GLY A 41 23.73 37.37 -3.99
CA GLY A 41 23.39 37.80 -2.62
C GLY A 41 23.86 36.82 -1.56
N SER A 42 22.94 36.22 -0.81
CA SER A 42 23.26 35.34 0.30
C SER A 42 24.17 34.18 -0.11
N ASP A 43 25.29 34.07 0.60
CA ASP A 43 26.23 32.95 0.65
C ASP A 43 25.62 31.74 1.39
N THR A 44 24.81 31.98 2.42
CA THR A 44 24.11 30.95 3.21
C THR A 44 23.28 30.05 2.29
N SER A 45 22.48 30.67 1.41
CA SER A 45 21.56 29.96 0.51
C SER A 45 22.15 29.69 -0.88
N GLU A 46 23.45 29.85 -1.05
CA GLU A 46 24.15 29.63 -2.32
C GLU A 46 24.01 28.18 -2.80
N ILE A 47 24.34 27.22 -1.93
CA ILE A 47 24.32 25.78 -2.25
C ILE A 47 22.90 25.33 -2.62
N VAL A 48 21.90 25.76 -1.86
CA VAL A 48 20.52 25.35 -2.14
C VAL A 48 20.02 25.90 -3.48
N LEU A 49 20.37 27.14 -3.85
CA LEU A 49 19.99 27.67 -5.14
C LEU A 49 20.83 27.06 -6.29
N ASP A 50 22.08 26.71 -6.05
CA ASP A 50 22.88 25.94 -7.00
C ASP A 50 22.20 24.60 -7.34
N TYR A 51 21.82 23.83 -6.32
CA TYR A 51 21.13 22.54 -6.52
C TYR A 51 19.77 22.73 -7.19
N LEU A 52 19.00 23.74 -6.77
CA LEU A 52 17.70 24.05 -7.37
C LEU A 52 17.79 24.50 -8.83
N THR A 53 18.89 25.11 -9.25
CA THR A 53 19.06 25.60 -10.63
C THR A 53 19.67 24.55 -11.55
N LYS A 54 20.74 23.88 -11.11
CA LYS A 54 21.51 22.91 -11.91
C LYS A 54 20.98 21.48 -11.80
N GLY A 55 20.36 21.13 -10.67
CA GLY A 55 20.06 19.76 -10.29
C GLY A 55 21.19 19.16 -9.43
N HIS A 56 20.89 18.07 -8.74
CA HIS A 56 21.84 17.39 -7.85
C HIS A 56 21.48 15.91 -7.70
N ASN A 57 22.48 15.01 -7.64
CA ASN A 57 22.30 13.56 -7.49
C ASN A 57 21.30 12.92 -8.46
N GLY A 58 21.34 13.32 -9.74
CA GLY A 58 20.45 12.78 -10.78
C GLY A 58 19.02 13.32 -10.74
N ILE A 59 18.74 14.34 -9.92
CA ILE A 59 17.47 15.06 -9.88
C ILE A 59 17.64 16.36 -10.67
N ASP A 60 16.76 16.56 -11.66
CA ASP A 60 16.77 17.74 -12.51
C ASP A 60 16.45 19.02 -11.73
N GLY A 61 17.25 20.07 -11.94
CA GLY A 61 16.99 21.42 -11.45
C GLY A 61 16.10 22.22 -12.39
N PHE A 62 15.76 23.45 -11.99
CA PHE A 62 14.90 24.35 -12.74
C PHE A 62 15.38 24.61 -14.19
N ASN A 63 16.69 24.56 -14.44
CA ASN A 63 17.26 24.84 -15.76
C ASN A 63 17.32 23.61 -16.68
N ALA A 64 16.94 22.41 -16.21
CA ALA A 64 17.03 21.19 -17.00
C ALA A 64 16.26 21.31 -18.32
N GLY A 65 16.93 21.00 -19.43
CA GLY A 65 16.37 21.07 -20.79
C GLY A 65 16.10 22.47 -21.34
N LYS A 66 16.46 23.55 -20.63
CA LYS A 66 16.17 24.93 -21.05
C LYS A 66 17.36 25.61 -21.73
N SER A 67 17.08 26.32 -22.82
CA SER A 67 18.02 27.25 -23.47
C SER A 67 17.75 28.73 -23.14
N THR A 68 16.56 29.06 -22.64
CA THR A 68 16.11 30.38 -22.16
C THR A 68 15.12 30.19 -21.01
N GLY A 69 14.78 31.24 -20.25
CA GLY A 69 13.90 31.12 -19.09
C GLY A 69 14.57 30.39 -17.92
N ARG A 70 15.88 30.57 -17.76
CA ARG A 70 16.69 29.93 -16.71
C ARG A 70 16.91 30.86 -15.53
N LEU A 71 17.37 30.29 -14.42
CA LEU A 71 17.91 31.03 -13.28
C LEU A 71 19.45 30.95 -13.31
N ALA A 72 20.10 32.11 -13.39
CA ALA A 72 21.54 32.29 -13.27
C ALA A 72 21.85 32.87 -11.88
N SER A 73 22.21 31.99 -10.95
CA SER A 73 22.52 32.34 -9.56
C SER A 73 24.04 32.43 -9.37
N PHE A 74 24.57 33.64 -9.24
CA PHE A 74 26.00 33.90 -9.03
C PHE A 74 26.38 33.71 -7.57
N ALA A 75 27.55 33.13 -7.33
CA ALA A 75 28.09 32.90 -6.00
C ALA A 75 28.35 34.22 -5.24
N ALA A 76 28.31 34.14 -3.92
CA ALA A 76 28.63 35.22 -3.04
C ALA A 76 30.10 35.15 -2.61
N GLY A 77 30.77 36.30 -2.51
CA GLY A 77 32.15 36.36 -2.03
C GLY A 77 32.95 37.46 -2.70
N THR A 78 34.28 37.30 -2.68
CA THR A 78 35.24 38.29 -3.20
C THR A 78 36.08 37.78 -4.35
N ASP A 79 35.95 36.51 -4.75
CA ASP A 79 36.76 35.89 -5.80
C ASP A 79 35.89 35.03 -6.75
N PRO A 80 35.92 35.30 -8.07
CA PRO A 80 36.47 36.51 -8.67
C PRO A 80 35.73 37.76 -8.20
N ALA A 81 36.45 38.89 -8.14
CA ALA A 81 35.94 40.15 -7.61
C ALA A 81 34.73 40.71 -8.38
N THR A 82 34.56 40.29 -9.64
CA THR A 82 33.46 40.72 -10.50
C THR A 82 32.68 39.55 -11.09
N VAL A 83 31.42 39.81 -11.44
CA VAL A 83 30.56 38.89 -12.19
C VAL A 83 29.94 39.62 -13.38
N SER A 84 29.84 38.94 -14.51
CA SER A 84 29.16 39.45 -15.70
C SER A 84 27.71 39.00 -15.70
N LEU A 85 26.79 39.96 -15.68
CA LEU A 85 25.35 39.69 -15.74
C LEU A 85 24.88 39.58 -17.19
N LYS A 86 23.62 39.97 -17.45
CA LYS A 86 23.04 40.02 -18.79
C LYS A 86 23.79 41.04 -19.65
N GLY A 87 24.04 40.70 -20.91
CA GLY A 87 24.74 41.60 -21.85
C GLY A 87 26.24 41.79 -21.61
N GLY A 88 26.82 41.13 -20.60
CA GLY A 88 28.28 41.06 -20.39
C GLY A 88 28.88 42.13 -19.47
N ALA A 89 28.10 43.11 -19.00
CA ALA A 89 28.58 44.13 -18.09
C ALA A 89 29.01 43.53 -16.73
N ALA A 90 30.24 43.82 -16.31
CA ALA A 90 30.80 43.33 -15.05
C ALA A 90 30.36 44.22 -13.88
N ILE A 91 29.83 43.62 -12.82
CA ILE A 91 29.56 44.26 -11.54
C ILE A 91 30.51 43.74 -10.48
N THR A 92 30.69 44.48 -9.38
CA THR A 92 31.34 43.92 -8.18
C THR A 92 30.49 42.77 -7.63
N ARG A 93 31.13 41.64 -7.32
CA ARG A 93 30.44 40.45 -6.81
C ARG A 93 29.75 40.77 -5.48
N PRO A 94 28.43 40.55 -5.35
CA PRO A 94 27.75 40.75 -4.08
C PRO A 94 28.19 39.73 -3.04
N ASN A 95 28.62 40.19 -1.86
CA ASN A 95 28.98 39.33 -0.74
C ASN A 95 27.91 39.40 0.37
N GLY A 96 26.91 38.52 0.27
CA GLY A 96 25.85 38.38 1.28
C GLY A 96 24.53 39.06 0.90
N SER A 97 23.53 38.84 1.76
CA SER A 97 22.13 39.24 1.53
C SER A 97 21.97 40.75 1.29
N GLY A 98 22.60 41.60 2.11
CA GLY A 98 22.51 43.05 1.97
C GLY A 98 23.08 43.55 0.64
N ALA A 99 24.30 43.12 0.28
CA ALA A 99 24.94 43.51 -0.98
C ALA A 99 24.11 43.11 -2.21
N GLY A 100 23.48 41.93 -2.18
CA GLY A 100 22.57 41.49 -3.24
C GLY A 100 21.32 42.36 -3.32
N LYS A 101 20.65 42.62 -2.19
CA LYS A 101 19.42 43.43 -2.14
C LYS A 101 19.68 44.89 -2.54
N THR A 102 20.81 45.49 -2.16
CA THR A 102 21.16 46.87 -2.53
C THR A 102 21.23 47.10 -4.03
N LEU A 103 21.55 46.08 -4.83
CA LEU A 103 21.53 46.16 -6.28
C LEU A 103 20.12 46.08 -6.89
N LEU A 104 19.07 45.93 -6.07
CA LEU A 104 17.69 45.85 -6.54
C LEU A 104 16.87 47.13 -6.32
N TYR A 105 17.40 48.14 -5.62
CA TYR A 105 16.65 49.36 -5.31
C TYR A 105 17.57 50.58 -5.10
N GLY A 106 16.96 51.76 -5.09
CA GLY A 106 17.67 53.02 -4.85
C GLY A 106 18.70 53.35 -5.93
N ALA A 107 19.72 54.13 -5.56
CA ALA A 107 20.75 54.63 -6.48
C ALA A 107 21.66 53.53 -7.06
N ASN A 108 21.73 52.37 -6.40
CA ASN A 108 22.56 51.24 -6.81
C ASN A 108 21.77 50.20 -7.63
N ASN A 109 20.49 50.48 -7.93
CA ASN A 109 19.64 49.55 -8.67
C ASN A 109 20.24 49.18 -10.03
N ASN A 110 20.47 47.90 -10.24
CA ASN A 110 20.97 47.33 -11.47
C ASN A 110 19.85 46.54 -12.18
N ALA A 111 19.50 46.95 -13.39
CA ALA A 111 18.42 46.34 -14.17
C ALA A 111 18.73 44.92 -14.67
N ASP A 112 20.01 44.56 -14.75
CA ASP A 112 20.48 43.24 -15.20
C ASP A 112 20.54 42.20 -14.08
N LEU A 113 20.37 42.62 -12.81
CA LEU A 113 20.22 41.72 -11.66
C LEU A 113 18.75 41.67 -11.27
N ASP A 114 18.05 40.56 -11.48
CA ASP A 114 16.60 40.44 -11.30
C ASP A 114 16.18 40.02 -9.90
N PHE A 115 17.02 39.28 -9.20
CA PHE A 115 16.72 38.78 -7.86
C PHE A 115 17.94 38.74 -6.95
N ALA A 116 17.68 38.77 -5.64
CA ALA A 116 18.68 38.62 -4.61
C ALA A 116 18.31 37.47 -3.68
N ARG A 117 19.23 36.51 -3.52
CA ARG A 117 19.13 35.51 -2.47
C ARG A 117 19.28 36.19 -1.11
N SER A 118 18.45 35.82 -0.12
CA SER A 118 18.49 36.44 1.20
C SER A 118 18.23 35.43 2.32
N SER A 119 19.06 35.48 3.37
CA SER A 119 18.87 34.76 4.65
C SER A 119 18.28 35.65 5.75
N SER A 120 17.72 36.81 5.37
CA SER A 120 17.03 37.77 6.23
C SER A 120 15.83 38.38 5.53
N THR A 121 14.84 38.84 6.29
CA THR A 121 13.69 39.59 5.77
C THR A 121 14.08 40.95 5.18
N LEU A 122 13.12 41.66 4.57
CA LEU A 122 13.29 43.03 4.09
C LEU A 122 13.36 44.03 5.25
N SER A 123 14.24 45.00 5.11
CA SER A 123 14.31 46.22 5.93
C SER A 123 13.29 47.26 5.45
N ALA A 124 13.02 48.26 6.28
CA ALA A 124 12.12 49.36 5.93
C ALA A 124 12.53 50.07 4.62
N ALA A 125 13.83 50.31 4.41
CA ALA A 125 14.34 50.96 3.21
C ALA A 125 14.12 50.12 1.94
N GLU A 126 14.26 48.79 2.05
CA GLU A 126 14.02 47.85 0.94
C GLU A 126 12.53 47.75 0.59
N ILE A 127 11.66 47.79 1.60
CA ILE A 127 10.20 47.85 1.40
C ILE A 127 9.82 49.16 0.70
N SER A 128 10.35 50.30 1.16
CA SER A 128 10.16 51.59 0.49
C SER A 128 10.76 51.62 -0.93
N GLY A 129 11.77 50.79 -1.18
CA GLY A 129 12.35 50.53 -2.50
C GLY A 129 11.50 49.62 -3.41
N ASN A 130 10.28 49.25 -2.98
CA ASN A 130 9.36 48.36 -3.70
C ASN A 130 9.94 46.95 -3.95
N LEU A 131 10.75 46.45 -3.02
CA LEU A 131 11.16 45.05 -3.04
C LEU A 131 10.07 44.15 -2.45
N GLN A 132 10.00 42.93 -2.95
CA GLN A 132 9.17 41.85 -2.44
C GLN A 132 10.00 40.59 -2.29
N GLN A 133 9.64 39.75 -1.33
CA GLN A 133 10.34 38.50 -1.03
C GLN A 133 9.38 37.32 -1.10
N ALA A 134 9.88 36.18 -1.57
CA ALA A 134 9.19 34.89 -1.50
C ALA A 134 10.07 33.90 -0.75
N ALA A 135 9.54 33.34 0.35
CA ALA A 135 10.21 32.31 1.12
C ALA A 135 10.02 30.93 0.48
N PHE A 136 11.03 30.08 0.50
CA PHE A 136 10.91 28.71 -0.05
C PHE A 136 11.44 27.59 0.85
N ALA A 137 12.31 27.93 1.80
CA ALA A 137 12.92 26.97 2.70
C ALA A 137 13.09 27.54 4.11
N VAL A 138 13.31 26.64 5.06
CA VAL A 138 13.65 26.92 6.46
C VAL A 138 15.10 26.53 6.69
N ASP A 139 15.82 27.43 7.37
CA ASP A 139 17.15 27.17 7.92
C ASP A 139 17.09 27.29 9.44
N GLY A 140 17.98 26.57 10.13
CA GLY A 140 18.22 26.75 11.55
C GLY A 140 19.47 27.60 11.79
N LEU A 141 19.50 28.29 12.93
CA LEU A 141 20.68 28.97 13.44
C LEU A 141 20.99 28.45 14.83
N ARG A 142 22.23 27.98 15.01
CA ARG A 142 22.76 27.49 16.29
C ARG A 142 24.18 28.01 16.48
N LEU A 143 24.69 27.94 17.71
CA LEU A 143 26.11 28.17 17.95
C LEU A 143 26.89 26.93 17.48
N ALA A 144 27.84 27.14 16.57
CA ALA A 144 28.80 26.15 16.13
C ALA A 144 30.12 26.29 16.88
N VAL A 145 30.75 25.15 17.10
CA VAL A 145 32.05 24.97 17.76
C VAL A 145 32.88 23.99 16.95
N SER A 146 34.18 23.90 17.23
CA SER A 146 35.01 22.88 16.56
C SER A 146 34.49 21.48 16.87
N SER A 147 34.41 20.62 15.84
CA SER A 147 33.91 19.24 15.98
C SER A 147 34.80 18.36 16.86
N THR A 148 36.07 18.74 17.05
CA THR A 148 37.04 18.02 17.88
C THR A 148 37.72 18.99 18.84
N GLY A 149 37.91 18.55 20.10
CA GLY A 149 38.67 19.30 21.09
C GLY A 149 38.05 20.63 21.56
N THR A 150 36.76 20.86 21.36
CA THR A 150 36.10 22.08 21.87
C THR A 150 36.14 22.13 23.39
N ASN A 151 36.39 23.34 23.92
CA ASN A 151 36.29 23.67 25.34
C ASN A 151 34.89 24.20 25.69
N ALA A 152 34.02 24.45 24.71
CA ALA A 152 32.67 24.92 24.97
C ALA A 152 31.85 23.86 25.74
N PRO A 153 30.93 24.29 26.63
CA PRO A 153 30.00 23.34 27.25
C PRO A 153 29.07 22.72 26.18
N ALA A 154 28.49 21.56 26.53
CA ALA A 154 27.57 20.85 25.63
C ALA A 154 26.32 21.68 25.25
N SER A 155 25.91 22.61 26.13
CA SER A 155 24.83 23.56 25.87
C SER A 155 25.20 24.98 26.26
N ILE A 156 24.72 25.95 25.48
CA ILE A 156 24.77 27.38 25.77
C ILE A 156 23.35 27.92 25.56
N SER A 157 22.69 28.34 26.64
CA SER A 157 21.34 28.90 26.58
C SER A 157 21.33 30.29 25.92
N ALA A 158 20.16 30.75 25.48
CA ALA A 158 20.01 32.09 24.88
C ALA A 158 20.47 33.22 25.83
N ALA A 159 20.21 33.10 27.14
CA ALA A 159 20.69 34.06 28.13
C ALA A 159 22.22 34.02 28.31
N THR A 160 22.82 32.83 28.31
CA THR A 160 24.28 32.67 28.38
C THR A 160 24.94 33.20 27.12
N MET A 161 24.34 32.96 25.96
CA MET A 161 24.76 33.52 24.69
C MET A 161 24.82 35.07 24.77
N VAL A 162 23.78 35.74 25.29
CA VAL A 162 23.83 37.20 25.48
C VAL A 162 25.05 37.62 26.33
N LYS A 163 25.32 36.92 27.44
CA LYS A 163 26.45 37.22 28.33
C LYS A 163 27.83 36.99 27.70
N ILE A 164 27.94 36.05 26.77
CA ILE A 164 29.17 35.85 26.00
C ILE A 164 29.34 37.00 25.00
N TYR A 165 28.29 37.36 24.27
CA TYR A 165 28.38 38.39 23.21
C TYR A 165 28.40 39.83 23.74
N ASP A 166 27.86 40.11 24.93
CA ASP A 166 27.98 41.42 25.61
C ASP A 166 29.34 41.59 26.33
N GLY A 167 30.12 40.51 26.45
CA GLY A 167 31.43 40.49 27.09
C GLY A 167 31.41 40.38 28.62
N SER A 168 30.25 40.09 29.23
CA SER A 168 30.13 39.76 30.66
C SER A 168 30.86 38.45 30.98
N TYR A 169 30.77 37.45 30.08
CA TYR A 169 31.48 36.18 30.19
C TYR A 169 32.63 36.16 29.18
N LYS A 170 33.86 36.24 29.70
CA LYS A 170 35.10 36.35 28.91
C LYS A 170 35.88 35.05 28.89
N LYS A 171 35.71 34.19 29.90
CA LYS A 171 36.34 32.88 30.04
C LYS A 171 35.29 31.81 30.28
N TRP A 172 35.62 30.55 29.99
CA TRP A 172 34.67 29.46 30.16
C TRP A 172 34.17 29.29 31.61
N SER A 173 35.02 29.54 32.60
CA SER A 173 34.64 29.53 34.03
C SER A 173 33.64 30.61 34.43
N ASP A 174 33.43 31.64 33.61
CA ASP A 174 32.43 32.67 33.88
C ASP A 174 31.00 32.15 33.68
N ILE A 175 30.83 31.06 32.92
CA ILE A 175 29.55 30.38 32.73
C ILE A 175 29.25 29.56 34.00
N PRO A 176 28.14 29.85 34.72
CA PRO A 176 27.79 29.12 35.93
C PRO A 176 27.67 27.61 35.67
N GLY A 177 28.34 26.81 36.48
CA GLY A 177 28.33 25.35 36.36
C GLY A 177 29.22 24.77 35.26
N TYR A 178 30.09 25.56 34.63
CA TYR A 178 31.07 25.05 33.68
C TYR A 178 32.02 24.04 34.34
N ALA A 179 32.07 22.82 33.79
CA ALA A 179 32.94 21.72 34.22
C ALA A 179 33.82 21.18 33.07
N GLY A 180 34.04 22.00 32.03
CA GLY A 180 34.80 21.60 30.85
C GLY A 180 36.33 21.68 31.04
N PRO A 181 37.09 21.27 30.01
CA PRO A 181 38.52 20.98 30.12
C PRO A 181 39.43 22.21 30.30
N ALA A 182 38.96 23.44 30.01
CA ALA A 182 39.80 24.64 30.04
C ALA A 182 39.09 25.85 30.68
N PRO A 183 38.82 25.83 32.00
CA PRO A 183 38.03 26.86 32.68
C PRO A 183 38.60 28.28 32.53
N SER A 184 39.93 28.43 32.55
CA SER A 184 40.59 29.74 32.46
C SER A 184 40.78 30.25 31.02
N ALA A 185 40.48 29.45 30.00
CA ALA A 185 40.65 29.86 28.61
C ALA A 185 39.60 30.92 28.22
N ALA A 186 40.06 31.92 27.46
CA ALA A 186 39.19 32.98 26.95
C ALA A 186 38.24 32.43 25.89
N ILE A 187 36.97 32.83 25.96
CA ILE A 187 35.98 32.53 24.92
C ILE A 187 36.28 33.41 23.71
N VAL A 188 36.20 32.85 22.51
CA VAL A 188 36.36 33.58 21.25
C VAL A 188 34.98 33.65 20.55
N PRO A 189 34.15 34.64 20.88
CA PRO A 189 32.87 34.83 20.21
C PRO A 189 33.08 35.44 18.82
N LEU A 190 32.52 34.78 17.81
CA LEU A 190 32.56 35.22 16.43
C LEU A 190 31.17 35.68 15.98
N ILE A 191 31.10 36.74 15.19
CA ILE A 191 29.86 37.26 14.62
C ILE A 191 29.99 37.40 13.09
N PRO A 192 28.96 37.04 12.30
CA PRO A 192 28.99 37.25 10.87
C PRO A 192 29.27 38.69 10.44
N GLN A 193 29.84 38.85 9.25
CA GLN A 193 30.21 40.14 8.67
C GLN A 193 29.03 41.13 8.59
N SER A 194 29.32 42.43 8.69
CA SER A 194 28.29 43.47 8.57
C SER A 194 27.55 43.37 7.23
N GLY A 195 26.23 43.58 7.23
CA GLY A 195 25.40 43.44 6.04
C GLY A 195 25.01 42.01 5.66
N SER A 196 25.52 40.99 6.35
CA SER A 196 25.05 39.61 6.19
C SER A 196 23.62 39.41 6.71
N GLY A 197 22.92 38.47 6.08
CA GLY A 197 21.58 38.07 6.53
C GLY A 197 21.66 37.33 7.87
N THR A 198 22.68 36.48 8.05
CA THR A 198 22.89 35.79 9.34
C THR A 198 23.23 36.72 10.48
N ARG A 199 24.03 37.78 10.28
CA ARG A 199 24.24 38.79 11.35
C ARG A 199 22.93 39.44 11.73
N SER A 200 22.16 39.90 10.75
CA SER A 200 20.89 40.60 10.99
C SER A 200 19.92 39.73 11.79
N PHE A 201 19.79 38.46 11.40
CA PHE A 201 18.96 37.50 12.12
C PHE A 201 19.51 37.20 13.52
N PHE A 202 20.81 36.96 13.67
CA PHE A 202 21.43 36.65 14.96
C PHE A 202 21.34 37.80 15.96
N VAL A 203 21.56 39.04 15.51
CA VAL A 203 21.40 40.24 16.37
C VAL A 203 19.95 40.38 16.84
N ALA A 204 18.96 40.06 16.00
CA ALA A 204 17.57 40.01 16.43
C ALA A 204 17.32 38.94 17.51
N GLN A 205 17.98 37.78 17.41
CA GLN A 205 17.92 36.74 18.45
C GLN A 205 18.60 37.16 19.76
N LEU A 206 19.75 37.85 19.69
CA LEU A 206 20.40 38.45 20.86
C LEU A 206 19.48 39.47 21.54
N LYS A 207 18.84 40.35 20.76
CA LYS A 207 17.87 41.32 21.26
C LYS A 207 16.69 40.65 21.95
N ALA A 208 16.10 39.63 21.31
CA ALA A 208 14.99 38.88 21.86
C ALA A 208 15.38 38.18 23.18
N ALA A 209 16.56 37.56 23.23
CA ALA A 209 17.10 36.93 24.44
C ALA A 209 17.44 37.95 25.56
N ASN A 210 17.65 39.22 25.21
CA ASN A 210 17.92 40.32 26.13
C ASN A 210 16.66 41.14 26.49
N GLY A 211 15.48 40.49 26.48
CA GLY A 211 14.21 41.13 26.85
C GLY A 211 13.76 42.23 25.89
N GLY A 212 14.17 42.14 24.62
CA GLY A 212 13.84 43.13 23.59
C GLY A 212 14.81 44.31 23.51
N ASN A 213 15.88 44.34 24.32
CA ASN A 213 16.88 45.40 24.31
C ASN A 213 18.08 45.04 23.45
N ASP A 214 18.60 46.01 22.69
CA ASP A 214 19.78 45.79 21.86
C ASP A 214 20.99 45.38 22.72
N VAL A 215 21.80 44.44 22.20
CA VAL A 215 23.01 43.97 22.87
C VAL A 215 24.22 44.71 22.30
N ALA A 216 24.88 45.51 23.14
CA ALA A 216 26.17 46.10 22.79
C ALA A 216 27.23 44.99 22.75
N LEU A 217 27.84 44.76 21.58
CA LEU A 217 28.82 43.69 21.42
C LEU A 217 30.10 44.00 22.21
N GLY A 218 30.58 43.02 22.96
CA GLY A 218 31.81 43.12 23.72
C GLY A 218 33.04 43.21 22.82
N SER A 219 34.11 43.85 23.33
CA SER A 219 35.36 44.07 22.58
C SER A 219 36.07 42.80 22.07
N ALA A 220 35.75 41.63 22.63
CA ALA A 220 36.32 40.34 22.21
C ALA A 220 35.58 39.70 21.02
N VAL A 221 34.43 40.25 20.60
CA VAL A 221 33.66 39.73 19.47
C VAL A 221 34.36 40.05 18.15
N GLN A 222 34.68 39.02 17.37
CA GLN A 222 35.39 39.15 16.10
C GLN A 222 34.47 38.86 14.92
N ASN A 223 34.72 39.50 13.76
CA ASN A 223 33.95 39.19 12.55
C ASN A 223 34.43 37.86 11.95
N THR A 224 33.49 37.04 11.47
CA THR A 224 33.72 35.82 10.68
C THR A 224 32.86 35.85 9.42
N GLN A 225 33.18 35.00 8.45
CA GLN A 225 32.28 34.74 7.31
C GLN A 225 31.16 33.77 7.73
N GLU A 226 29.89 34.12 7.45
CA GLU A 226 28.72 33.27 7.81
C GLU A 226 28.71 31.89 7.14
N HIS A 227 29.41 31.75 6.02
CA HIS A 227 29.41 30.57 5.17
C HIS A 227 30.67 29.71 5.32
N SER A 228 31.64 30.15 6.12
CA SER A 228 32.96 29.52 6.27
C SER A 228 33.17 29.06 7.71
N ASP A 229 33.77 27.88 7.85
CA ASP A 229 34.14 27.30 9.13
C ASP A 229 35.56 27.68 9.58
N VAL A 230 36.31 28.44 8.78
CA VAL A 230 37.75 28.67 8.95
C VAL A 230 38.14 29.22 10.31
N ASP A 231 37.32 30.12 10.88
CA ASP A 231 37.60 30.77 12.16
C ASP A 231 37.18 29.92 13.37
N VAL A 232 36.37 28.87 13.15
CA VAL A 232 35.91 27.94 14.19
C VAL A 232 36.72 26.63 14.16
N LYS A 233 37.07 26.14 12.98
CA LYS A 233 37.77 24.87 12.77
C LYS A 233 39.11 24.85 13.49
N GLY A 234 39.27 23.90 14.41
CA GLY A 234 40.51 23.70 15.15
C GLY A 234 40.75 24.74 16.26
N ASN A 235 39.87 25.73 16.43
CA ASN A 235 39.91 26.64 17.56
C ASN A 235 39.02 26.09 18.69
N PRO A 236 39.60 25.58 19.79
CA PRO A 236 38.83 24.95 20.85
C PRO A 236 37.95 25.95 21.62
N ASN A 237 38.21 27.26 21.51
CA ASN A 237 37.51 28.30 22.24
C ASN A 237 36.55 29.14 21.37
N ALA A 238 36.50 28.89 20.06
CA ALA A 238 35.64 29.64 19.15
C ALA A 238 34.19 29.17 19.22
N ILE A 239 33.28 30.15 19.22
CA ILE A 239 31.84 29.93 19.01
C ILE A 239 31.33 30.93 17.98
N ALA A 240 30.49 30.48 17.05
CA ALA A 240 29.89 31.34 16.03
C ALA A 240 28.42 30.97 15.79
N PRO A 241 27.51 31.92 15.51
CA PRO A 241 26.20 31.55 14.99
C PRO A 241 26.38 31.01 13.56
N PHE A 242 25.86 29.81 13.31
CA PHE A 242 26.10 29.09 12.07
C PHE A 242 24.82 28.42 11.57
N SER A 243 24.63 28.43 10.25
CA SER A 243 23.51 27.75 9.60
C SER A 243 23.55 26.25 9.90
N THR A 244 22.43 25.70 10.36
CA THR A 244 22.33 24.26 10.58
C THR A 244 22.37 23.49 9.28
N ALA A 245 21.85 24.05 8.18
CA ALA A 245 21.96 23.46 6.86
C ALA A 245 23.43 23.30 6.44
N ARG A 246 24.25 24.34 6.67
CA ARG A 246 25.69 24.31 6.37
C ARG A 246 26.47 23.39 7.31
N ALA A 247 26.06 23.27 8.57
CA ALA A 247 26.69 22.36 9.51
C ALA A 247 26.40 20.88 9.21
N LYS A 248 25.24 20.54 8.62
CA LYS A 248 24.76 19.16 8.41
C LYS A 248 25.70 18.27 7.58
N GLY A 249 26.57 18.87 6.75
CA GLY A 249 27.60 18.17 5.97
C GLY A 249 29.04 18.46 6.40
N SER A 250 29.25 19.22 7.48
CA SER A 250 30.60 19.57 7.96
C SER A 250 31.17 18.47 8.86
N THR A 251 32.45 18.17 8.69
CA THR A 251 33.22 17.28 9.58
C THR A 251 34.10 18.05 10.56
N THR A 252 34.21 19.36 10.39
CA THR A 252 35.18 20.26 11.04
C THR A 252 34.55 21.14 12.11
N VAL A 253 33.25 21.40 12.00
CA VAL A 253 32.43 22.07 13.01
C VAL A 253 31.19 21.27 13.33
N THR A 254 30.68 21.45 14.55
CA THR A 254 29.40 20.89 15.00
C THR A 254 28.58 21.98 15.67
N THR A 255 27.25 21.83 15.69
CA THR A 255 26.36 22.77 16.38
C THR A 255 25.99 22.26 17.76
N LEU A 256 25.81 23.17 18.72
CA LEU A 256 25.34 22.82 20.05
C LEU A 256 23.84 22.48 19.99
N THR A 257 23.53 21.20 20.26
CA THR A 257 22.18 20.62 20.14
C THR A 257 21.64 20.05 21.44
N ALA A 258 22.44 19.98 22.50
CA ALA A 258 21.99 19.51 23.80
C ALA A 258 20.84 20.38 24.33
N GLU A 259 19.96 19.78 25.15
CA GLU A 259 18.79 20.45 25.70
C GLU A 259 19.14 21.78 26.37
N GLY A 260 18.31 22.80 26.15
CA GLY A 260 18.53 24.15 26.65
C GLY A 260 19.51 25.00 25.83
N SER A 261 20.15 24.45 24.78
CA SER A 261 20.97 25.24 23.85
C SER A 261 20.14 26.23 23.04
N PHE A 262 20.71 27.38 22.72
CA PHE A 262 20.15 28.32 21.76
C PHE A 262 19.87 27.64 20.41
N ALA A 263 18.64 27.83 19.92
CA ALA A 263 18.20 27.39 18.62
C ALA A 263 17.17 28.39 18.09
N ALA A 264 17.34 28.80 16.84
CA ALA A 264 16.35 29.61 16.14
C ALA A 264 16.14 29.06 14.74
N GLN A 265 14.97 29.32 14.15
CA GLN A 265 14.67 28.98 12.75
C GLN A 265 14.29 30.25 12.00
N ARG A 266 14.59 30.27 10.70
CA ARG A 266 14.29 31.39 9.80
C ARG A 266 13.87 30.88 8.43
N ALA A 267 13.08 31.68 7.73
CA ALA A 267 12.84 31.49 6.32
C ALA A 267 14.03 31.97 5.48
N ILE A 268 14.20 31.33 4.31
CA ILE A 268 15.15 31.70 3.26
C ILE A 268 14.36 32.23 2.06
N TYR A 269 14.83 33.35 1.50
CA TYR A 269 14.07 34.16 0.57
C TYR A 269 14.79 34.33 -0.77
N ASN A 270 13.99 34.45 -1.84
CA ASN A 270 14.39 35.14 -3.06
C ASN A 270 13.66 36.49 -3.12
N VAL A 271 14.42 37.57 -3.21
CA VAL A 271 13.94 38.95 -3.24
C VAL A 271 13.95 39.46 -4.67
N VAL A 272 12.88 40.12 -5.09
CA VAL A 272 12.71 40.67 -6.44
C VAL A 272 12.12 42.07 -6.36
N ARG A 273 12.23 42.84 -7.44
CA ARG A 273 11.48 44.08 -7.58
C ARG A 273 10.00 43.80 -7.85
N GLN A 274 9.11 44.56 -7.22
CA GLN A 274 7.68 44.51 -7.52
C GLN A 274 7.38 44.79 -9.01
N ALA A 275 8.14 45.71 -9.62
CA ALA A 275 8.00 46.04 -11.05
C ALA A 275 8.36 44.86 -11.98
N ASP A 276 9.42 44.10 -11.67
CA ASP A 276 9.81 42.93 -12.48
C ASP A 276 8.73 41.82 -12.40
N ARG A 277 8.06 41.68 -11.25
CA ARG A 277 6.92 40.76 -11.10
C ARG A 277 5.70 41.17 -11.89
N ALA A 278 5.42 42.47 -11.97
CA ALA A 278 4.27 43.01 -12.71
C ALA A 278 4.54 43.14 -14.22
N GLY A 279 5.82 43.12 -14.63
CA GLY A 279 6.27 43.29 -16.01
C GLY A 279 6.51 41.99 -16.76
N SER A 280 7.33 42.07 -17.81
CA SER A 280 7.61 40.96 -18.74
C SER A 280 8.30 39.75 -18.10
N LYS A 281 8.93 39.91 -16.93
CA LYS A 281 9.59 38.83 -16.18
C LYS A 281 8.65 38.10 -15.22
N GLY A 282 7.43 38.60 -15.02
CA GLY A 282 6.49 38.12 -14.01
C GLY A 282 6.19 36.63 -14.10
N THR A 283 5.94 36.12 -15.31
CA THR A 283 5.67 34.68 -15.54
C THR A 283 6.88 33.81 -15.17
N LEU A 284 8.09 34.25 -15.50
CA LEU A 284 9.30 33.50 -15.17
C LEU A 284 9.58 33.53 -13.66
N ILE A 285 9.40 34.70 -13.02
CA ILE A 285 9.51 34.85 -11.57
C ILE A 285 8.48 33.96 -10.84
N ALA A 286 7.23 33.93 -11.32
CA ALA A 286 6.19 33.09 -10.74
C ALA A 286 6.48 31.59 -10.93
N SER A 287 6.96 31.17 -12.11
CA SER A 287 7.28 29.76 -12.37
C SER A 287 8.50 29.26 -11.59
N ALA A 288 9.42 30.15 -11.20
CA ALA A 288 10.53 29.82 -10.32
C ALA A 288 10.16 29.90 -8.84
N PHE A 289 9.72 31.08 -8.39
CA PHE A 289 9.64 31.47 -6.98
C PHE A 289 8.22 31.58 -6.43
N GLY A 290 7.18 31.46 -7.28
CA GLY A 290 5.78 31.54 -6.85
C GLY A 290 5.32 30.32 -6.06
N SER A 291 4.11 30.39 -5.50
CA SER A 291 3.51 29.31 -4.70
C SER A 291 3.32 28.00 -5.49
N ASP A 292 3.05 28.10 -6.78
CA ASP A 292 2.97 26.97 -7.73
C ASP A 292 4.26 26.81 -8.55
N GLY A 293 5.29 27.59 -8.21
CA GLY A 293 6.59 27.58 -8.87
C GLY A 293 7.45 26.38 -8.47
N PHE A 294 8.53 26.18 -9.22
CA PHE A 294 9.41 25.03 -9.06
C PHE A 294 9.96 24.90 -7.64
N LEU A 295 10.41 26.01 -7.02
CA LEU A 295 11.03 25.97 -5.68
C LEU A 295 10.07 25.46 -4.59
N CYS A 296 8.76 25.55 -4.82
CA CYS A 296 7.71 25.07 -3.92
C CYS A 296 7.09 23.73 -4.38
N SER A 297 7.59 23.16 -5.47
CA SER A 297 7.13 21.88 -6.00
C SER A 297 7.72 20.70 -5.23
N THR A 298 7.10 19.52 -5.39
CA THR A 298 7.62 18.26 -4.85
C THR A 298 8.95 17.86 -5.48
N ALA A 299 9.25 18.29 -6.71
CA ALA A 299 10.51 17.99 -7.39
C ALA A 299 11.70 18.74 -6.78
N ALA A 300 11.47 19.97 -6.28
CA ALA A 300 12.50 20.78 -5.63
C ALA A 300 12.83 20.33 -4.21
N LYS A 301 11.89 19.67 -3.51
CA LYS A 301 12.06 19.22 -2.12
C LYS A 301 13.36 18.44 -1.88
N PRO A 302 13.67 17.35 -2.62
CA PRO A 302 14.90 16.60 -2.39
C PRO A 302 16.18 17.41 -2.67
N LEU A 303 16.14 18.39 -3.58
CA LEU A 303 17.27 19.30 -3.83
C LEU A 303 17.51 20.23 -2.63
N ILE A 304 16.42 20.74 -2.02
CA ILE A 304 16.47 21.60 -0.84
C ILE A 304 17.01 20.83 0.38
N GLU A 305 16.51 19.61 0.60
CA GLU A 305 16.93 18.75 1.70
C GLU A 305 18.37 18.26 1.55
N ALA A 306 18.81 17.98 0.32
CA ALA A 306 20.21 17.64 0.02
C ALA A 306 21.17 18.81 0.33
N ALA A 307 20.73 20.05 0.15
CA ALA A 307 21.48 21.24 0.54
C ALA A 307 21.40 21.54 2.06
N GLY A 308 20.68 20.72 2.83
CA GLY A 308 20.59 20.78 4.28
C GLY A 308 19.42 21.62 4.85
N PHE A 309 18.59 22.19 3.99
CA PHE A 309 17.43 23.01 4.38
C PHE A 309 16.14 22.18 4.39
N ASP A 310 15.09 22.68 5.04
CA ASP A 310 13.76 22.06 4.96
C ASP A 310 12.84 22.89 4.05
N GLN A 311 12.17 22.28 3.08
CA GLN A 311 11.27 23.04 2.19
C GLN A 311 10.02 23.53 2.95
N LEU A 312 9.68 24.81 2.79
CA LEU A 312 8.43 25.36 3.31
C LEU A 312 7.23 24.71 2.63
N ALA A 313 6.16 24.46 3.40
CA ALA A 313 4.90 24.02 2.84
C ALA A 313 4.23 25.14 2.04
N THR A 314 3.52 24.79 0.97
CA THR A 314 2.69 25.75 0.21
C THR A 314 1.45 26.15 1.00
N SER A 315 0.77 27.20 0.57
CA SER A 315 -0.51 27.66 1.15
C SER A 315 -1.58 26.57 1.13
N ALA A 316 -1.60 25.72 0.09
CA ALA A 316 -2.49 24.56 0.00
C ALA A 316 -2.26 23.55 1.14
N ASN A 317 -1.05 23.51 1.69
CA ASN A 317 -0.66 22.67 2.84
C ASN A 317 -0.59 23.48 4.14
N GLY A 318 -1.14 24.70 4.19
CA GLY A 318 -1.15 25.59 5.35
C GLY A 318 0.20 26.23 5.69
N GLY A 319 1.17 26.20 4.77
CA GLY A 319 2.41 26.98 4.85
C GLY A 319 2.34 28.26 4.02
N VAL A 320 3.49 28.82 3.64
CA VAL A 320 3.60 30.08 2.89
C VAL A 320 4.66 30.05 1.78
N CYS A 321 5.11 28.86 1.36
CA CYS A 321 6.11 28.73 0.30
C CYS A 321 5.68 29.51 -0.95
N GLY A 322 6.59 30.31 -1.48
CA GLY A 322 6.45 31.05 -2.74
C GLY A 322 5.44 32.19 -2.70
N THR A 323 4.88 32.50 -1.52
CA THR A 323 3.98 33.63 -1.34
C THR A 323 4.80 34.91 -1.28
N PHE A 324 4.61 35.80 -2.25
CA PHE A 324 5.29 37.09 -2.27
C PHE A 324 4.70 38.06 -1.25
N GLY A 325 5.57 38.72 -0.48
CA GLY A 325 5.17 39.74 0.47
C GLY A 325 6.35 40.61 0.89
N THR A 326 6.11 41.49 1.87
CA THR A 326 7.14 42.37 2.48
C THR A 326 7.39 42.04 3.94
N ALA A 327 6.50 41.28 4.58
CA ALA A 327 6.60 40.88 5.97
C ALA A 327 7.56 39.71 6.16
N ASP A 328 8.14 39.62 7.36
CA ASP A 328 8.90 38.44 7.79
C ASP A 328 7.99 37.22 7.89
N VAL A 329 8.50 36.07 7.46
CA VAL A 329 7.78 34.80 7.47
C VAL A 329 7.96 34.11 8.81
N THR A 330 6.91 34.15 9.62
CA THR A 330 6.84 33.46 10.92
C THR A 330 6.18 32.08 10.83
N ASN A 331 5.38 31.82 9.80
CA ASN A 331 4.84 30.49 9.52
C ASN A 331 5.91 29.61 8.84
N LEU A 332 6.73 28.95 9.67
CA LEU A 332 7.81 28.07 9.23
C LEU A 332 7.37 26.62 9.02
N LYS A 333 6.08 26.38 8.74
CA LYS A 333 5.57 25.03 8.48
C LYS A 333 6.27 24.45 7.24
N THR A 334 6.91 23.30 7.40
CA THR A 334 7.61 22.58 6.33
C THR A 334 6.75 21.46 5.75
N ASN A 335 7.08 21.01 4.54
CA ASN A 335 6.51 19.79 3.99
C ASN A 335 7.06 18.58 4.77
N ALA A 336 6.25 18.00 5.67
CA ALA A 336 6.62 16.75 6.36
C ALA A 336 7.02 15.67 5.34
N ALA A 337 7.87 14.71 5.76
CA ALA A 337 8.10 13.52 4.95
C ALA A 337 6.75 12.84 4.66
N ALA A 338 6.51 12.48 3.39
CA ALA A 338 5.29 11.78 3.01
C ALA A 338 5.19 10.48 3.82
N LYS A 339 4.08 10.26 4.51
CA LYS A 339 3.88 9.04 5.30
C LYS A 339 3.85 7.84 4.36
N GLN A 340 4.58 6.78 4.71
CA GLN A 340 4.55 5.54 3.94
C GLN A 340 3.16 4.90 4.05
N SER A 341 2.45 4.77 2.93
CA SER A 341 1.19 4.01 2.93
C SER A 341 1.46 2.51 2.85
N THR A 342 0.53 1.73 3.38
CA THR A 342 0.47 0.27 3.26
C THR A 342 -0.85 -0.10 2.61
N THR A 343 -0.81 -0.93 1.57
CA THR A 343 -1.99 -1.50 0.91
C THR A 343 -2.04 -2.99 1.18
N VAL A 344 -3.16 -3.49 1.71
CA VAL A 344 -3.41 -4.92 1.91
C VAL A 344 -4.57 -5.33 1.02
N LEU A 345 -4.42 -6.43 0.28
CA LEU A 345 -5.46 -6.95 -0.61
C LEU A 345 -6.08 -8.22 -0.03
N SER A 346 -7.40 -8.29 -0.05
CA SER A 346 -8.20 -9.49 0.12
C SER A 346 -8.89 -9.84 -1.19
N ALA A 347 -8.84 -11.11 -1.58
CA ALA A 347 -9.56 -11.65 -2.72
C ALA A 347 -10.46 -12.81 -2.26
N VAL A 348 -11.77 -12.73 -2.52
CA VAL A 348 -12.74 -13.71 -2.03
C VAL A 348 -13.65 -14.14 -3.18
N ALA A 349 -13.52 -15.40 -3.59
CA ALA A 349 -14.45 -16.02 -4.53
C ALA A 349 -15.84 -16.17 -3.89
N GLN A 350 -16.86 -15.88 -4.67
CA GLN A 350 -18.27 -15.90 -4.28
C GLN A 350 -18.97 -17.11 -4.91
N ASN A 351 -20.12 -17.50 -4.33
CA ASN A 351 -20.90 -18.65 -4.79
C ASN A 351 -21.51 -18.47 -6.19
N ASP A 352 -21.60 -17.23 -6.69
CA ASP A 352 -22.14 -16.87 -8.00
C ASP A 352 -21.06 -16.80 -9.11
N LYS A 353 -19.87 -17.36 -8.84
CA LYS A 353 -18.68 -17.24 -9.70
C LYS A 353 -18.22 -15.80 -9.89
N SER A 354 -18.42 -14.91 -8.91
CA SER A 354 -17.70 -13.63 -8.88
C SER A 354 -16.51 -13.68 -7.92
N VAL A 355 -15.58 -12.73 -8.07
CA VAL A 355 -14.50 -12.52 -7.10
C VAL A 355 -14.62 -11.11 -6.55
N LYS A 356 -14.78 -10.98 -5.23
CA LYS A 356 -14.75 -9.70 -4.53
C LYS A 356 -13.31 -9.37 -4.14
N LEU A 357 -12.80 -8.26 -4.64
CA LEU A 357 -11.50 -7.70 -4.27
C LEU A 357 -11.69 -6.51 -3.35
N THR A 358 -11.00 -6.50 -2.22
CA THR A 358 -11.00 -5.39 -1.27
C THR A 358 -9.56 -5.03 -0.94
N ALA A 359 -9.17 -3.81 -1.31
CA ALA A 359 -7.90 -3.21 -0.90
C ALA A 359 -8.14 -2.30 0.31
N SER A 360 -7.39 -2.53 1.38
CA SER A 360 -7.35 -1.70 2.58
C SER A 360 -6.06 -0.88 2.59
N VAL A 361 -6.18 0.43 2.71
CA VAL A 361 -5.07 1.39 2.65
C VAL A 361 -4.98 2.16 3.97
N SER A 362 -3.77 2.22 4.52
CA SER A 362 -3.48 2.94 5.77
C SER A 362 -2.10 3.59 5.75
N ALA A 363 -1.87 4.61 6.57
CA ALA A 363 -0.55 5.24 6.75
C ALA A 363 -0.37 5.74 8.19
N SER A 364 0.33 4.99 9.04
CA SER A 364 0.64 5.36 10.44
C SER A 364 -0.55 5.95 11.24
N GLY A 365 -1.69 5.27 11.23
CA GLY A 365 -2.92 5.70 11.91
C GLY A 365 -3.87 6.55 11.06
N ASP A 366 -3.45 7.00 9.88
CA ASP A 366 -4.28 7.73 8.93
C ASP A 366 -4.92 6.80 7.88
N LEU A 367 -6.02 7.27 7.29
CA LEU A 367 -6.70 6.64 6.16
C LEU A 367 -6.57 7.54 4.93
N PRO A 368 -5.50 7.39 4.12
CA PRO A 368 -5.22 8.29 3.01
C PRO A 368 -6.28 8.16 1.91
N GLY A 369 -6.73 9.29 1.39
CA GLY A 369 -7.54 9.36 0.18
C GLY A 369 -6.71 9.04 -1.08
N GLY A 370 -7.39 8.64 -2.15
CA GLY A 370 -6.75 8.31 -3.41
C GLY A 370 -7.52 7.24 -4.16
N SER A 371 -6.78 6.37 -4.84
CA SER A 371 -7.37 5.38 -5.74
C SER A 371 -6.53 4.12 -5.82
N VAL A 372 -7.18 2.99 -6.06
CA VAL A 372 -6.57 1.69 -6.25
C VAL A 372 -6.84 1.20 -7.67
N VAL A 373 -5.81 0.64 -8.29
CA VAL A 373 -5.92 -0.18 -9.50
C VAL A 373 -5.72 -1.64 -9.09
N PHE A 374 -6.68 -2.49 -9.42
CA PHE A 374 -6.58 -3.94 -9.21
C PHE A 374 -6.07 -4.60 -10.49
N SER A 375 -5.22 -5.62 -10.35
CA SER A 375 -4.66 -6.37 -11.47
C SER A 375 -4.71 -7.87 -11.20
N GLU A 376 -5.05 -8.65 -12.22
CA GLU A 376 -4.83 -10.09 -12.25
C GLU A 376 -3.38 -10.38 -12.66
N VAL A 377 -2.77 -11.37 -12.03
CA VAL A 377 -1.36 -11.74 -12.21
C VAL A 377 -1.29 -13.14 -12.84
N VAL A 378 -0.65 -13.24 -14.00
CA VAL A 378 -0.43 -14.49 -14.72
C VAL A 378 1.07 -14.62 -15.02
N GLY A 379 1.75 -15.52 -14.30
CA GLY A 379 3.21 -15.57 -14.30
C GLY A 379 3.80 -14.24 -13.82
N ASP A 380 4.64 -13.64 -14.66
CA ASP A 380 5.25 -12.32 -14.42
C ASP A 380 4.45 -11.15 -15.02
N THR A 381 3.32 -11.43 -15.69
CA THR A 381 2.50 -10.41 -16.33
C THR A 381 1.37 -9.96 -15.41
N THR A 382 1.13 -8.64 -15.33
CA THR A 382 -0.01 -8.06 -14.61
C THR A 382 -0.97 -7.40 -15.60
N LYS A 383 -2.26 -7.73 -15.52
CA LYS A 383 -3.31 -7.10 -16.33
C LYS A 383 -4.32 -6.44 -15.41
N GLN A 384 -4.56 -5.15 -15.62
CA GLN A 384 -5.60 -4.43 -14.87
C GLN A 384 -6.97 -5.11 -15.05
N VAL A 385 -7.71 -5.23 -13.94
CA VAL A 385 -9.07 -5.73 -13.89
C VAL A 385 -10.00 -4.68 -13.29
N GLY A 386 -11.11 -4.41 -13.97
CA GLY A 386 -12.01 -3.31 -13.61
C GLY A 386 -11.41 -1.92 -13.84
N GLY A 387 -12.12 -0.90 -13.35
CA GLY A 387 -11.69 0.50 -13.40
C GLY A 387 -10.85 0.92 -12.18
N LYS A 388 -10.18 2.08 -12.30
CA LYS A 388 -9.55 2.76 -11.17
C LYS A 388 -10.62 3.08 -10.12
N THR A 389 -10.42 2.61 -8.88
CA THR A 389 -11.44 2.65 -7.83
C THR A 389 -11.02 3.60 -6.72
N THR A 390 -11.88 4.55 -6.34
CA THR A 390 -11.58 5.51 -5.27
C THR A 390 -11.52 4.82 -3.90
N VAL A 391 -10.58 5.25 -3.07
CA VAL A 391 -10.49 4.82 -1.67
C VAL A 391 -11.46 5.64 -0.83
N ILE A 392 -12.44 4.97 -0.20
CA ILE A 392 -13.42 5.55 0.71
C ILE A 392 -13.18 4.93 2.09
N SER A 393 -12.95 5.78 3.09
CA SER A 393 -12.67 5.36 4.48
C SER A 393 -11.60 4.27 4.58
N GLY A 394 -10.51 4.42 3.83
CA GLY A 394 -9.38 3.49 3.80
C GLY A 394 -9.63 2.20 3.02
N THR A 395 -10.73 2.09 2.26
CA THR A 395 -11.01 0.89 1.46
C THR A 395 -11.38 1.21 0.01
N ALA A 396 -10.93 0.39 -0.92
CA ALA A 396 -11.43 0.32 -2.29
C ALA A 396 -11.91 -1.11 -2.55
N THR A 397 -13.10 -1.27 -3.14
CA THR A 397 -13.70 -2.59 -3.38
C THR A 397 -14.28 -2.67 -4.79
N ILE A 398 -14.01 -3.78 -5.47
CA ILE A 398 -14.67 -4.16 -6.72
C ILE A 398 -15.14 -5.61 -6.65
N THR A 399 -16.18 -5.94 -7.41
CA THR A 399 -16.61 -7.32 -7.66
C THR A 399 -16.44 -7.62 -9.13
N LEU A 400 -15.57 -8.57 -9.43
CA LEU A 400 -15.31 -9.03 -10.79
C LEU A 400 -16.25 -10.19 -11.11
N PRO A 401 -17.02 -10.16 -12.20
CA PRO A 401 -17.65 -11.37 -12.70
C PRO A 401 -16.52 -12.32 -13.14
N ALA A 402 -16.35 -13.46 -12.46
CA ALA A 402 -15.33 -14.42 -12.84
C ALA A 402 -15.88 -15.29 -13.97
N THR A 403 -15.24 -15.21 -15.11
CA THR A 403 -15.68 -15.90 -16.33
C THR A 403 -15.11 -17.30 -16.46
N THR A 404 -14.12 -17.67 -15.63
CA THR A 404 -13.47 -18.98 -15.65
C THR A 404 -13.31 -19.52 -14.23
N SER A 405 -13.43 -20.85 -14.09
CA SER A 405 -13.18 -21.56 -12.84
C SER A 405 -11.68 -21.87 -12.72
N GLY A 406 -11.16 -21.85 -11.49
CA GLY A 406 -9.74 -22.02 -11.20
C GLY A 406 -9.22 -21.05 -10.15
N THR A 407 -7.93 -21.13 -9.88
CA THR A 407 -7.23 -20.20 -8.99
C THR A 407 -6.78 -18.98 -9.77
N HIS A 408 -7.19 -17.81 -9.28
CA HIS A 408 -6.79 -16.50 -9.79
C HIS A 408 -5.93 -15.79 -8.75
N VAL A 409 -4.89 -15.10 -9.21
CA VAL A 409 -3.97 -14.33 -8.36
C VAL A 409 -4.13 -12.86 -8.67
N TYR A 410 -4.30 -12.03 -7.64
CA TYR A 410 -4.54 -10.60 -7.77
C TYR A 410 -3.52 -9.77 -7.01
N SER A 411 -3.33 -8.53 -7.45
CA SER A 411 -2.56 -7.49 -6.75
C SER A 411 -3.31 -6.15 -6.84
N ALA A 412 -2.99 -5.24 -5.93
CA ALA A 412 -3.56 -3.90 -5.88
C ALA A 412 -2.44 -2.85 -5.77
N ALA A 413 -2.55 -1.77 -6.54
CA ALA A 413 -1.64 -0.63 -6.48
C ALA A 413 -2.42 0.62 -6.09
N PHE A 414 -2.02 1.27 -5.00
CA PHE A 414 -2.61 2.50 -4.48
C PHE A 414 -1.83 3.73 -4.95
N THR A 415 -2.55 4.72 -5.46
CA THR A 415 -2.04 6.06 -5.76
C THR A 415 -2.78 7.09 -4.89
N PRO A 416 -2.07 7.83 -4.01
CA PRO A 416 -2.69 8.81 -3.13
C PRO A 416 -3.17 10.05 -3.89
N SER A 417 -4.24 10.68 -3.41
CA SER A 417 -4.71 11.98 -3.95
C SER A 417 -3.78 13.14 -3.57
N SER A 418 -2.95 12.96 -2.54
CA SER A 418 -2.01 13.96 -2.02
C SER A 418 -0.60 13.34 -1.92
N PRO A 419 0.16 13.25 -3.03
CA PRO A 419 1.46 12.60 -3.06
C PRO A 419 2.55 13.31 -2.24
N ALA A 420 2.34 14.57 -1.87
CA ALA A 420 3.21 15.28 -0.91
C ALA A 420 3.04 14.77 0.54
N SER A 421 1.88 14.20 0.87
CA SER A 421 1.54 13.75 2.22
C SER A 421 1.67 12.24 2.39
N TYR A 422 1.54 11.47 1.31
CA TYR A 422 1.59 10.00 1.35
C TYR A 422 2.36 9.44 0.15
N VAL A 423 3.13 8.38 0.39
CA VAL A 423 3.83 7.62 -0.66
C VAL A 423 2.87 6.57 -1.22
N ALA A 424 2.89 6.33 -2.54
CA ALA A 424 2.17 5.22 -3.17
C ALA A 424 2.62 3.86 -2.62
N SER A 425 1.74 2.85 -2.68
CA SER A 425 2.06 1.49 -2.21
C SER A 425 1.37 0.43 -3.03
N SER A 426 1.88 -0.80 -2.95
CA SER A 426 1.30 -1.98 -3.59
C SER A 426 1.06 -3.06 -2.55
N SER A 427 0.05 -3.89 -2.79
CA SER A 427 -0.24 -5.05 -1.95
C SER A 427 0.67 -6.22 -2.28
N ASN A 428 0.80 -7.14 -1.33
CA ASN A 428 1.16 -8.51 -1.65
C ASN A 428 0.08 -9.15 -2.55
N LYS A 429 0.43 -10.26 -3.22
CA LYS A 429 -0.51 -11.03 -4.03
C LYS A 429 -1.56 -11.70 -3.14
N ALA A 430 -2.80 -11.76 -3.60
CA ALA A 430 -3.91 -12.47 -2.95
C ALA A 430 -4.55 -13.44 -3.95
N GLU A 431 -4.89 -14.65 -3.50
CA GLU A 431 -5.49 -15.68 -4.34
C GLU A 431 -6.99 -15.83 -4.08
N ALA A 432 -7.75 -16.14 -5.12
CA ALA A 432 -9.14 -16.57 -5.01
C ALA A 432 -9.39 -17.75 -5.95
N THR A 433 -9.97 -18.83 -5.43
CA THR A 433 -10.33 -20.01 -6.22
C THR A 433 -11.82 -20.01 -6.53
N VAL A 434 -12.16 -19.83 -7.80
CA VAL A 434 -13.54 -19.92 -8.30
C VAL A 434 -13.84 -21.38 -8.61
N LEU A 435 -14.80 -21.96 -7.89
CA LEU A 435 -15.16 -23.38 -8.03
C LEU A 435 -15.90 -23.65 -9.35
N LYS A 436 -15.69 -24.85 -9.92
CA LYS A 436 -16.48 -25.38 -11.04
C LYS A 436 -17.90 -25.67 -10.58
N THR A 437 -18.90 -25.37 -11.41
CA THR A 437 -20.28 -25.76 -11.13
C THR A 437 -20.44 -27.26 -11.34
N SER A 438 -20.84 -27.99 -10.30
CA SER A 438 -21.15 -29.41 -10.46
C SER A 438 -22.63 -29.65 -10.78
N ALA A 439 -22.91 -30.76 -11.45
CA ALA A 439 -24.25 -31.30 -11.56
C ALA A 439 -24.21 -32.81 -11.32
N VAL A 440 -25.06 -33.28 -10.40
CA VAL A 440 -25.23 -34.70 -10.11
C VAL A 440 -26.55 -35.22 -10.70
N SER A 441 -26.50 -36.41 -11.31
CA SER A 441 -27.66 -37.11 -11.86
C SER A 441 -27.64 -38.58 -11.47
N ALA A 442 -28.82 -39.19 -11.31
CA ALA A 442 -28.97 -40.59 -10.98
C ALA A 442 -30.18 -41.20 -11.71
N GLY A 443 -30.01 -42.39 -12.27
CA GLY A 443 -31.08 -43.10 -12.97
C GLY A 443 -32.09 -43.72 -12.00
N ALA A 444 -33.36 -43.80 -12.42
CA ALA A 444 -34.36 -44.56 -11.69
C ALA A 444 -34.02 -46.06 -11.72
N VAL A 445 -34.20 -46.75 -10.59
CA VAL A 445 -33.85 -48.17 -10.43
C VAL A 445 -35.08 -48.98 -10.01
N SER A 446 -35.20 -50.20 -10.53
CA SER A 446 -36.19 -51.16 -10.05
C SER A 446 -35.53 -52.49 -9.69
N THR A 447 -36.01 -53.13 -8.64
CA THR A 447 -35.54 -54.44 -8.17
C THR A 447 -36.69 -55.24 -7.53
N THR A 448 -36.39 -56.44 -7.06
CA THR A 448 -37.33 -57.28 -6.30
C THR A 448 -36.77 -57.58 -4.91
N PHE A 449 -37.64 -57.73 -3.92
CA PHE A 449 -37.22 -58.04 -2.55
C PHE A 449 -36.30 -59.27 -2.50
N GLY A 450 -35.21 -59.18 -1.73
CA GLY A 450 -34.19 -60.22 -1.64
C GLY A 450 -33.13 -60.18 -2.74
N GLN A 451 -33.29 -59.31 -3.74
CA GLN A 451 -32.27 -59.03 -4.74
C GLN A 451 -31.62 -57.67 -4.45
N GLY A 452 -30.28 -57.62 -4.46
CA GLY A 452 -29.56 -56.35 -4.43
C GLY A 452 -29.78 -55.55 -5.72
N ALA A 453 -29.54 -54.25 -5.67
CA ALA A 453 -29.52 -53.40 -6.85
C ALA A 453 -28.37 -52.40 -6.76
N SER A 454 -28.11 -51.67 -7.83
CA SER A 454 -27.09 -50.62 -7.87
C SER A 454 -27.64 -49.37 -8.54
N ILE A 455 -27.40 -48.21 -7.93
CA ILE A 455 -27.80 -46.90 -8.44
C ILE A 455 -26.59 -46.29 -9.15
N PRO A 456 -26.63 -46.10 -10.48
CA PRO A 456 -25.59 -45.40 -11.20
C PRO A 456 -25.76 -43.88 -10.98
N VAL A 457 -24.69 -43.25 -10.52
CA VAL A 457 -24.60 -41.81 -10.29
C VAL A 457 -23.57 -41.22 -11.25
N ARG A 458 -23.91 -40.10 -11.88
CA ARG A 458 -23.01 -39.32 -12.75
C ARG A 458 -22.85 -37.93 -12.17
N VAL A 459 -21.61 -37.45 -12.12
CA VAL A 459 -21.27 -36.10 -11.66
C VAL A 459 -20.46 -35.41 -12.75
N THR A 460 -20.92 -34.23 -13.16
CA THR A 460 -20.17 -33.35 -14.05
C THR A 460 -19.69 -32.11 -13.31
N ALA A 461 -18.63 -31.48 -13.80
CA ALA A 461 -18.07 -30.21 -13.36
C ALA A 461 -17.82 -29.32 -14.59
N ASP A 462 -18.52 -28.19 -14.68
CA ASP A 462 -18.59 -27.30 -15.85
C ASP A 462 -18.79 -28.08 -17.18
N GLY A 463 -19.66 -29.10 -17.15
CA GLY A 463 -20.02 -29.92 -18.31
C GLY A 463 -19.11 -31.12 -18.60
N ALA A 464 -17.91 -31.20 -17.99
CA ALA A 464 -17.01 -32.36 -18.11
C ALA A 464 -17.22 -33.36 -16.96
N ALA A 465 -16.72 -34.59 -17.09
CA ALA A 465 -16.74 -35.56 -16.00
C ALA A 465 -15.95 -35.04 -14.78
N ALA A 466 -16.54 -35.08 -13.59
CA ALA A 466 -15.85 -34.67 -12.37
C ALA A 466 -14.65 -35.60 -12.09
N ALA A 467 -13.48 -35.02 -11.82
CA ALA A 467 -12.26 -35.81 -11.58
C ALA A 467 -12.33 -36.66 -10.29
N GLY A 468 -13.07 -36.19 -9.29
CA GLY A 468 -13.17 -36.81 -7.97
C GLY A 468 -14.36 -36.32 -7.12
N GLY A 469 -14.22 -36.42 -5.81
CA GLY A 469 -15.22 -36.04 -4.81
C GLY A 469 -16.06 -37.22 -4.29
N THR A 470 -17.10 -36.94 -3.51
CA THR A 470 -17.93 -37.99 -2.89
C THR A 470 -19.41 -37.74 -3.16
N VAL A 471 -20.15 -38.83 -3.36
CA VAL A 471 -21.61 -38.84 -3.40
C VAL A 471 -22.17 -39.56 -2.19
N THR A 472 -23.13 -38.95 -1.52
CA THR A 472 -23.92 -39.58 -0.47
C THR A 472 -25.31 -39.85 -1.01
N VAL A 473 -25.76 -41.09 -0.88
CA VAL A 473 -27.05 -41.56 -1.38
C VAL A 473 -27.88 -42.10 -0.22
N ASN A 474 -29.10 -41.59 -0.07
CA ASN A 474 -30.09 -42.14 0.86
C ASN A 474 -31.19 -42.83 0.07
N ALA A 475 -31.27 -44.16 0.18
CA ALA A 475 -32.29 -44.99 -0.46
C ALA A 475 -33.19 -45.62 0.61
N GLY A 476 -34.30 -44.97 0.94
CA GLY A 476 -35.29 -45.52 1.89
C GLY A 476 -34.77 -45.64 3.33
N GLY A 477 -33.88 -44.73 3.75
CA GLY A 477 -33.27 -44.73 5.08
C GLY A 477 -31.90 -45.41 5.15
N ALA A 478 -31.51 -46.16 4.11
CA ALA A 478 -30.14 -46.67 3.97
C ALA A 478 -29.25 -45.59 3.34
N VAL A 479 -28.27 -45.11 4.11
CA VAL A 479 -27.31 -44.08 3.68
C VAL A 479 -25.97 -44.73 3.33
N SER A 480 -25.46 -44.43 2.14
CA SER A 480 -24.17 -44.89 1.65
C SER A 480 -23.39 -43.72 1.06
N THR A 481 -22.08 -43.68 1.31
CA THR A 481 -21.16 -42.68 0.73
C THR A 481 -20.13 -43.39 -0.15
N VAL A 482 -19.98 -42.91 -1.39
CA VAL A 482 -19.10 -43.53 -2.40
C VAL A 482 -18.27 -42.45 -3.09
N ALA A 483 -16.99 -42.74 -3.34
CA ALA A 483 -16.12 -41.86 -4.10
C ALA A 483 -16.52 -41.81 -5.59
N VAL A 484 -16.42 -40.64 -6.19
CA VAL A 484 -16.59 -40.44 -7.63
C VAL A 484 -15.25 -40.63 -8.31
N SER A 485 -15.21 -41.42 -9.38
CA SER A 485 -14.02 -41.59 -10.22
C SER A 485 -14.42 -41.44 -11.68
N GLY A 486 -13.76 -40.53 -12.40
CA GLY A 486 -14.08 -40.25 -13.81
C GLY A 486 -15.54 -39.82 -14.03
N GLY A 487 -16.10 -39.04 -13.10
CA GLY A 487 -17.48 -38.56 -13.14
C GLY A 487 -18.55 -39.61 -12.87
N ALA A 488 -18.17 -40.81 -12.42
CA ALA A 488 -19.11 -41.89 -12.13
C ALA A 488 -18.95 -42.43 -10.71
N ALA A 489 -20.07 -42.86 -10.12
CA ALA A 489 -20.12 -43.65 -8.90
C ALA A 489 -21.26 -44.67 -9.00
N THR A 490 -21.11 -45.81 -8.35
CA THR A 490 -22.16 -46.84 -8.28
C THR A 490 -22.45 -47.15 -6.83
N VAL A 491 -23.70 -46.97 -6.40
CA VAL A 491 -24.09 -47.17 -5.01
C VAL A 491 -24.96 -48.41 -4.88
N ALA A 492 -24.54 -49.35 -4.04
CA ALA A 492 -25.30 -50.57 -3.77
C ALA A 492 -26.54 -50.28 -2.91
N VAL A 493 -27.66 -50.90 -3.29
CA VAL A 493 -28.92 -50.93 -2.55
C VAL A 493 -29.03 -52.27 -1.83
N PRO A 494 -29.27 -52.29 -0.50
CA PRO A 494 -29.41 -53.54 0.25
C PRO A 494 -30.54 -54.43 -0.26
N SER A 495 -30.29 -55.74 -0.36
CA SER A 495 -31.31 -56.74 -0.72
C SER A 495 -32.42 -56.92 0.33
N THR A 496 -32.22 -56.37 1.51
CA THR A 496 -33.15 -56.39 2.66
C THR A 496 -34.18 -55.27 2.61
N LEU A 497 -34.07 -54.31 1.68
CA LEU A 497 -35.03 -53.22 1.55
C LEU A 497 -36.41 -53.77 1.21
N ALA A 498 -37.43 -53.38 1.98
CA ALA A 498 -38.78 -53.92 1.86
C ALA A 498 -39.42 -53.58 0.49
N ALA A 499 -40.46 -54.32 0.11
CA ALA A 499 -41.20 -54.01 -1.11
C ALA A 499 -41.94 -52.67 -0.96
N GLY A 500 -41.76 -51.75 -1.91
CA GLY A 500 -42.30 -50.40 -1.85
C GLY A 500 -41.66 -49.46 -2.88
N SER A 501 -42.09 -48.20 -2.85
CA SER A 501 -41.51 -47.12 -3.66
C SER A 501 -40.76 -46.16 -2.75
N TYR A 502 -39.54 -45.80 -3.14
CA TYR A 502 -38.64 -44.96 -2.36
C TYR A 502 -38.16 -43.78 -3.20
N THR A 503 -38.13 -42.59 -2.59
CA THR A 503 -37.37 -41.46 -3.11
C THR A 503 -35.91 -41.63 -2.69
N VAL A 504 -35.01 -41.59 -3.66
CA VAL A 504 -33.57 -41.64 -3.43
C VAL A 504 -33.03 -40.24 -3.56
N THR A 505 -32.41 -39.71 -2.50
CA THR A 505 -31.66 -38.45 -2.58
C THR A 505 -30.20 -38.75 -2.82
N VAL A 506 -29.57 -37.99 -3.72
CA VAL A 506 -28.17 -38.09 -4.08
C VAL A 506 -27.54 -36.72 -3.92
N ALA A 507 -26.55 -36.60 -3.05
CA ALA A 507 -25.83 -35.35 -2.78
C ALA A 507 -24.35 -35.53 -3.10
N TYR A 508 -23.83 -34.71 -4.01
CA TYR A 508 -22.40 -34.54 -4.23
C TYR A 508 -21.87 -33.42 -3.34
N SER A 509 -20.86 -33.72 -2.52
CA SER A 509 -20.35 -32.79 -1.52
C SER A 509 -19.59 -31.59 -2.09
N GLY A 510 -19.17 -31.66 -3.35
CA GLY A 510 -18.12 -30.79 -3.88
C GLY A 510 -16.74 -31.14 -3.31
N ASP A 511 -15.75 -30.33 -3.68
CA ASP A 511 -14.37 -30.36 -3.19
C ASP A 511 -13.71 -28.97 -3.35
N SER A 512 -12.39 -28.86 -3.18
CA SER A 512 -11.66 -27.59 -3.32
C SER A 512 -11.69 -26.99 -4.74
N SER A 513 -12.23 -27.70 -5.72
CA SER A 513 -12.31 -27.31 -7.13
C SER A 513 -13.73 -27.32 -7.71
N THR A 514 -14.71 -27.85 -6.98
CA THR A 514 -16.08 -28.06 -7.45
C THR A 514 -17.11 -27.72 -6.37
N SER A 515 -18.20 -27.05 -6.75
CA SER A 515 -19.30 -26.75 -5.83
C SER A 515 -20.15 -28.00 -5.51
N ALA A 516 -20.83 -28.01 -4.37
CA ALA A 516 -21.79 -29.06 -4.02
C ALA A 516 -23.02 -29.04 -4.94
N SER A 517 -23.65 -30.20 -5.15
CA SER A 517 -24.93 -30.32 -5.88
C SER A 517 -25.75 -31.51 -5.36
N SER A 518 -27.06 -31.49 -5.63
CA SER A 518 -27.95 -32.58 -5.21
C SER A 518 -29.03 -32.85 -6.24
N THR A 519 -29.52 -34.08 -6.27
CA THR A 519 -30.65 -34.52 -7.10
C THR A 519 -31.48 -35.58 -6.37
N ALA A 520 -32.65 -35.90 -6.91
CA ALA A 520 -33.48 -36.99 -6.43
C ALA A 520 -33.90 -37.90 -7.59
N THR A 521 -34.01 -39.19 -7.31
CA THR A 521 -34.51 -40.21 -8.25
C THR A 521 -35.42 -41.20 -7.53
N SER A 522 -35.99 -42.16 -8.25
CA SER A 522 -36.91 -43.15 -7.69
C SER A 522 -36.32 -44.57 -7.68
N LEU A 523 -36.64 -45.30 -6.62
CA LEU A 523 -36.32 -46.73 -6.46
C LEU A 523 -37.60 -47.50 -6.18
N SER A 524 -37.92 -48.48 -7.03
CA SER A 524 -39.06 -49.38 -6.85
C SER A 524 -38.61 -50.80 -6.49
N VAL A 525 -39.10 -51.32 -5.38
CA VAL A 525 -38.85 -52.69 -4.92
C VAL A 525 -40.14 -53.49 -5.04
N ALA A 526 -40.22 -54.35 -6.04
CA ALA A 526 -41.35 -55.25 -6.22
C ALA A 526 -41.31 -56.42 -5.21
N LYS A 527 -42.48 -56.99 -4.88
CA LYS A 527 -42.56 -58.20 -4.05
C LYS A 527 -41.90 -59.38 -4.76
N ALA A 528 -41.17 -60.22 -4.01
CA ALA A 528 -40.53 -61.41 -4.56
C ALA A 528 -41.54 -62.52 -4.89
N SER A 529 -41.23 -63.38 -5.85
CA SER A 529 -42.02 -64.60 -6.11
C SER A 529 -41.87 -65.61 -4.96
N SER A 530 -42.91 -66.43 -4.75
CA SER A 530 -42.88 -67.51 -3.74
C SER A 530 -43.29 -68.85 -4.34
N ALA A 531 -42.77 -69.94 -3.77
CA ALA A 531 -43.12 -71.31 -4.12
C ALA A 531 -43.74 -72.02 -2.91
N THR A 532 -45.01 -72.39 -3.01
CA THR A 532 -45.74 -73.12 -1.96
C THR A 532 -45.77 -74.62 -2.25
N SER A 533 -45.43 -75.43 -1.26
CA SER A 533 -45.53 -76.90 -1.30
C SER A 533 -46.40 -77.42 -0.15
N LEU A 534 -47.12 -78.50 -0.41
CA LEU A 534 -48.05 -79.12 0.53
C LEU A 534 -47.64 -80.57 0.76
N LYS A 535 -47.50 -80.97 2.03
CA LYS A 535 -47.36 -82.36 2.46
C LYS A 535 -48.62 -82.77 3.22
N LEU A 536 -49.29 -83.82 2.74
CA LEU A 536 -50.56 -84.30 3.29
C LEU A 536 -50.60 -85.83 3.27
N ALA A 537 -51.19 -86.44 4.30
CA ALA A 537 -51.40 -87.89 4.35
C ALA A 537 -52.29 -88.37 3.19
N LYS A 538 -52.00 -89.53 2.61
CA LYS A 538 -52.79 -90.10 1.50
C LYS A 538 -54.18 -90.58 1.97
N LYS A 539 -54.30 -91.02 3.23
CA LYS A 539 -55.53 -91.55 3.84
C LYS A 539 -55.71 -91.06 5.28
N VAL A 540 -56.95 -90.88 5.72
CA VAL A 540 -57.32 -90.59 7.11
C VAL A 540 -58.70 -91.19 7.44
N LYS A 541 -58.91 -91.66 8.68
CA LYS A 541 -60.25 -92.10 9.13
C LYS A 541 -61.15 -90.89 9.34
N ALA A 542 -62.45 -90.98 9.04
CA ALA A 542 -63.42 -89.89 9.23
C ALA A 542 -63.50 -89.38 10.68
N SER A 543 -63.17 -90.24 11.66
CA SER A 543 -63.10 -89.89 13.08
C SER A 543 -61.86 -89.07 13.48
N LYS A 544 -60.82 -89.01 12.64
CA LYS A 544 -59.54 -88.32 12.91
C LYS A 544 -59.39 -87.06 12.03
N LYS A 545 -58.65 -86.07 12.53
CA LYS A 545 -58.27 -84.89 11.73
C LYS A 545 -56.95 -85.16 11.03
N ALA A 546 -56.87 -84.88 9.72
CA ALA A 546 -55.59 -84.92 9.01
C ALA A 546 -54.73 -83.70 9.37
N LYS A 547 -53.42 -83.89 9.48
CA LYS A 547 -52.45 -82.79 9.55
C LYS A 547 -51.83 -82.56 8.18
N ALA A 548 -51.75 -81.29 7.79
CA ALA A 548 -51.09 -80.85 6.57
C ALA A 548 -49.91 -79.96 6.93
N THR A 549 -48.74 -80.22 6.36
CA THR A 549 -47.57 -79.33 6.48
C THR A 549 -47.43 -78.55 5.19
N VAL A 550 -47.46 -77.22 5.28
CA VAL A 550 -47.23 -76.31 4.16
C VAL A 550 -45.85 -75.70 4.33
N THR A 551 -45.04 -75.75 3.28
CA THR A 551 -43.74 -75.08 3.21
C THR A 551 -43.76 -74.06 2.09
N VAL A 552 -43.41 -72.82 2.39
CA VAL A 552 -43.31 -71.70 1.43
C VAL A 552 -41.85 -71.27 1.34
N LYS A 553 -41.29 -71.26 0.13
CA LYS A 553 -39.93 -70.80 -0.15
C LYS A 553 -39.98 -69.48 -0.92
N ALA A 554 -39.27 -68.47 -0.43
CA ALA A 554 -39.01 -67.18 -1.08
C ALA A 554 -37.75 -66.56 -0.42
N PRO A 555 -37.17 -65.47 -0.97
CA PRO A 555 -36.11 -64.72 -0.29
C PRO A 555 -36.54 -64.19 1.08
N GLY A 556 -35.61 -64.19 2.04
CA GLY A 556 -35.83 -63.71 3.41
C GLY A 556 -36.80 -64.57 4.25
N SER A 557 -37.17 -64.04 5.42
CA SER A 557 -38.13 -64.71 6.31
C SER A 557 -39.56 -64.60 5.76
N VAL A 558 -40.15 -65.75 5.44
CA VAL A 558 -41.52 -65.80 4.91
C VAL A 558 -42.53 -65.98 6.02
N SER A 559 -43.47 -65.05 6.10
CA SER A 559 -44.67 -65.14 6.95
C SER A 559 -45.93 -64.74 6.20
N GLY A 560 -47.07 -65.32 6.59
CA GLY A 560 -48.37 -64.92 6.05
C GLY A 560 -49.42 -66.02 6.12
N LYS A 561 -50.64 -65.70 5.68
CA LYS A 561 -51.79 -66.59 5.79
C LYS A 561 -51.76 -67.65 4.69
N VAL A 562 -51.97 -68.91 5.09
CA VAL A 562 -52.20 -70.04 4.19
C VAL A 562 -53.59 -70.61 4.41
N THR A 563 -54.26 -70.91 3.30
CA THR A 563 -55.57 -71.54 3.28
C THR A 563 -55.50 -72.88 2.56
N LEU A 564 -55.97 -73.96 3.20
CA LEU A 564 -56.19 -75.24 2.54
C LEU A 564 -57.57 -75.23 1.89
N LYS A 565 -57.64 -75.58 0.61
CA LYS A 565 -58.89 -75.62 -0.15
C LYS A 565 -59.15 -76.99 -0.77
N VAL A 566 -60.44 -77.34 -0.81
CA VAL A 566 -61.01 -78.42 -1.62
C VAL A 566 -62.03 -77.77 -2.55
N GLY A 567 -61.72 -77.70 -3.85
CA GLY A 567 -62.44 -76.82 -4.77
C GLY A 567 -62.36 -75.36 -4.32
N SER A 568 -63.50 -74.69 -4.17
CA SER A 568 -63.61 -73.34 -3.62
C SER A 568 -63.65 -73.28 -2.08
N LYS A 569 -63.94 -74.41 -1.40
CA LYS A 569 -64.21 -74.47 0.05
C LYS A 569 -62.93 -74.50 0.87
N THR A 570 -62.86 -73.69 1.92
CA THR A 570 -61.76 -73.66 2.89
C THR A 570 -61.89 -74.77 3.93
N VAL A 571 -60.95 -75.72 3.91
CA VAL A 571 -60.90 -76.89 4.80
C VAL A 571 -59.87 -76.75 5.93
N GLY A 572 -59.12 -75.65 5.98
CA GLY A 572 -58.20 -75.33 7.06
C GLY A 572 -57.48 -74.01 6.79
N THR A 573 -57.03 -73.34 7.84
CA THR A 573 -56.24 -72.11 7.76
C THR A 573 -55.08 -72.19 8.74
N GLY A 574 -53.97 -71.56 8.40
CA GLY A 574 -52.88 -71.35 9.33
C GLY A 574 -51.98 -70.22 8.87
N THR A 575 -50.99 -69.92 9.70
CA THR A 575 -50.01 -68.86 9.45
C THR A 575 -48.65 -69.51 9.24
N VAL A 576 -48.00 -69.18 8.13
CA VAL A 576 -46.60 -69.53 7.88
C VAL A 576 -45.74 -68.67 8.78
N LYS A 577 -44.83 -69.31 9.52
CA LYS A 577 -43.74 -68.66 10.26
C LYS A 577 -42.45 -69.33 9.81
N ASN A 578 -41.44 -68.53 9.46
CA ASN A 578 -40.14 -69.01 8.95
C ASN A 578 -40.30 -70.05 7.82
N GLY A 579 -41.20 -69.77 6.88
CA GLY A 579 -41.43 -70.61 5.70
C GLY A 579 -42.20 -71.91 5.95
N LYS A 580 -42.69 -72.20 7.16
CA LYS A 580 -43.50 -73.42 7.44
C LYS A 580 -44.79 -73.14 8.22
N ALA A 581 -45.82 -73.94 7.96
CA ALA A 581 -47.05 -73.99 8.74
C ALA A 581 -47.55 -75.44 8.87
N THR A 582 -48.01 -75.83 10.07
CA THR A 582 -48.76 -77.08 10.26
C THR A 582 -50.22 -76.75 10.50
N ILE A 583 -51.09 -77.24 9.61
CA ILE A 583 -52.52 -76.92 9.59
C ILE A 583 -53.31 -78.19 9.84
N THR A 584 -54.24 -78.12 10.79
CA THR A 584 -55.20 -79.20 11.02
C THR A 584 -56.36 -79.07 10.04
N VAL A 585 -56.59 -80.09 9.24
CA VAL A 585 -57.72 -80.14 8.29
C VAL A 585 -59.01 -80.39 9.06
N LYS A 586 -60.07 -79.63 8.77
CA LYS A 586 -61.43 -79.87 9.30
C LYS A 586 -61.86 -81.30 9.00
N LYS A 587 -62.68 -81.91 9.86
CA LYS A 587 -63.22 -83.26 9.61
C LYS A 587 -63.99 -83.24 8.29
N LEU A 588 -63.67 -84.18 7.42
CA LEU A 588 -64.34 -84.37 6.13
C LEU A 588 -65.13 -85.67 6.20
N LYS A 589 -66.26 -85.74 5.48
CA LYS A 589 -67.02 -87.00 5.33
C LYS A 589 -66.19 -88.02 4.55
N LYS A 590 -66.59 -89.29 4.57
CA LYS A 590 -65.98 -90.34 3.73
C LYS A 590 -65.99 -89.88 2.26
N GLY A 591 -64.86 -89.96 1.57
CA GLY A 591 -64.74 -89.47 0.19
C GLY A 591 -63.30 -89.31 -0.29
N SER A 592 -63.13 -88.89 -1.54
CA SER A 592 -61.82 -88.56 -2.14
C SER A 592 -61.78 -87.07 -2.44
N TYR A 593 -60.82 -86.35 -1.84
CA TYR A 593 -60.73 -84.90 -1.93
C TYR A 593 -59.42 -84.45 -2.56
N LYS A 594 -59.50 -83.51 -3.51
CA LYS A 594 -58.36 -82.79 -4.11
C LYS A 594 -58.05 -81.56 -3.25
N VAL A 595 -56.98 -81.61 -2.47
CA VAL A 595 -56.56 -80.57 -1.52
C VAL A 595 -55.39 -79.78 -2.09
N LYS A 596 -55.48 -78.44 -2.07
CA LYS A 596 -54.36 -77.53 -2.38
C LYS A 596 -54.15 -76.52 -1.26
N ALA A 597 -52.92 -76.04 -1.09
CA ALA A 597 -52.60 -74.92 -0.21
C ALA A 597 -52.48 -73.64 -1.05
N VAL A 598 -53.10 -72.56 -0.60
CA VAL A 598 -53.00 -71.23 -1.19
C VAL A 598 -52.38 -70.31 -0.14
N PHE A 599 -51.17 -69.84 -0.42
CA PHE A 599 -50.50 -68.79 0.34
C PHE A 599 -50.92 -67.43 -0.22
N ALA A 600 -51.43 -66.55 0.64
CA ALA A 600 -51.95 -65.25 0.23
C ALA A 600 -50.87 -64.22 -0.15
N GLY A 601 -49.61 -64.49 0.19
CA GLY A 601 -48.52 -63.51 0.14
C GLY A 601 -48.29 -62.86 1.51
N GLY A 602 -47.29 -62.00 1.55
CA GLY A 602 -46.91 -61.18 2.71
C GLY A 602 -46.54 -59.77 2.26
N SER A 603 -45.97 -58.98 3.17
CA SER A 603 -45.50 -57.60 2.88
C SER A 603 -44.46 -57.56 1.75
N ASN A 604 -43.54 -58.54 1.73
CA ASN A 604 -42.41 -58.57 0.80
C ASN A 604 -42.47 -59.67 -0.27
N VAL A 605 -43.48 -60.54 -0.22
CA VAL A 605 -43.56 -61.74 -1.06
C VAL A 605 -44.96 -61.91 -1.66
N ASN A 606 -45.02 -62.26 -2.94
CA ASN A 606 -46.27 -62.55 -3.64
C ASN A 606 -46.88 -63.87 -3.17
N GLY A 607 -48.21 -63.98 -3.29
CA GLY A 607 -48.92 -65.24 -3.03
C GLY A 607 -48.57 -66.33 -4.03
N SER A 608 -48.75 -67.59 -3.63
CA SER A 608 -48.55 -68.75 -4.50
C SER A 608 -49.43 -69.92 -4.10
N THR A 609 -49.61 -70.88 -5.01
CA THR A 609 -50.48 -72.05 -4.80
C THR A 609 -49.67 -73.33 -4.98
N SER A 610 -49.88 -74.31 -4.09
CA SER A 610 -49.24 -75.62 -4.21
C SER A 610 -49.85 -76.46 -5.33
N LYS A 611 -49.10 -77.49 -5.76
CA LYS A 611 -49.71 -78.63 -6.45
C LYS A 611 -50.85 -79.24 -5.60
N THR A 612 -51.83 -79.84 -6.27
CA THR A 612 -52.99 -80.47 -5.62
C THR A 612 -52.67 -81.90 -5.22
N LEU A 613 -52.94 -82.28 -3.97
CA LEU A 613 -52.79 -83.65 -3.45
C LEU A 613 -54.15 -84.30 -3.19
N LYS A 614 -54.23 -85.63 -3.36
CA LYS A 614 -55.44 -86.41 -3.04
C LYS A 614 -55.43 -86.88 -1.58
N LEU A 615 -56.52 -86.66 -0.85
CA LEU A 615 -56.78 -87.19 0.48
C LEU A 615 -58.01 -88.11 0.42
N LYS A 616 -57.83 -89.40 0.73
CA LYS A 616 -58.93 -90.36 0.84
C LYS A 616 -59.38 -90.49 2.31
N VAL A 617 -60.63 -90.13 2.58
CA VAL A 617 -61.23 -90.29 3.91
C VAL A 617 -61.94 -91.63 3.96
N THR A 618 -61.48 -92.52 4.84
CA THR A 618 -62.07 -93.84 5.06
C THR A 618 -63.06 -93.80 6.23
N LYS A 619 -63.87 -94.85 6.38
CA LYS A 619 -64.68 -95.03 7.60
C LYS A 619 -63.78 -94.97 8.84
#